data_AF-A0A7S1S193-F1
#
_entry.id   AF-A0A7S1S193-F1
#
_cell.length_a   1.000
_cell.length_b   1.000
_cell.length_c   1.000
_cell.angle_alpha   90.00
_cell.angle_beta   90.00
_cell.angle_gamma   90.00
#
_symmetry.space_group_name_H-M   'P 1'
#
loop_
_entity.id
_entity.type
_entity.pdbx_description
1 polymer ?
#
loop_
_entity_poly.entity_id
_entity_poly.type
_entity_poly.pdbx_seq_one_letter_code
_entity_poly.pdbx_strand_id
1 'polypeptide(L)'
;VLSQILLGLEWENEQLRTDQMEQILDAIPTKEEADLLRPHAEPEAAAKLRDVEQMVLPLMEIRRGSARVKLICCARNASAQAETASGPLETLRAACAAINGSE
;
A
#
# COMPACT_ATOMS: atom_id res chain seq x y z
N VAL A 1 -13.53 -4.22 3.44
CA VAL A 1 -12.89 -2.91 3.18
C VAL A 1 -11.44 -3.10 2.76
N LEU A 2 -10.53 -3.58 3.63
CA LEU A 2 -9.11 -3.78 3.27
C LEU A 2 -8.91 -4.64 2.01
N SER A 3 -9.54 -5.82 1.93
CA SER A 3 -9.42 -6.70 0.75
C SER A 3 -9.92 -6.02 -0.53
N GLN A 4 -10.95 -5.18 -0.46
CA GLN A 4 -11.45 -4.42 -1.61
C GLN A 4 -10.42 -3.38 -2.07
N ILE A 5 -9.87 -2.60 -1.15
CA ILE A 5 -8.83 -1.59 -1.44
C ILE A 5 -7.61 -2.25 -2.10
N LEU A 6 -7.13 -3.37 -1.52
CA LEU A 6 -5.96 -4.08 -2.03
C LEU A 6 -6.23 -4.76 -3.38
N LEU A 7 -7.42 -5.33 -3.58
CA LEU A 7 -7.79 -5.97 -4.84
C LEU A 7 -8.00 -4.94 -5.97
N GLY A 8 -8.64 -3.81 -5.66
CA GLY A 8 -8.89 -2.70 -6.57
C GLY A 8 -7.70 -1.76 -6.80
N LEU A 9 -6.63 -1.89 -6.01
CA LEU A 9 -5.48 -0.97 -6.02
C LEU A 9 -5.91 0.50 -5.82
N GLU A 10 -6.88 0.73 -4.94
CA GLU A 10 -7.47 2.05 -4.69
C GLU A 10 -6.50 2.94 -3.89
N TRP A 11 -5.47 3.47 -4.55
CA TRP A 11 -4.39 4.21 -3.88
C TRP A 11 -4.82 5.59 -3.35
N GLU A 12 -5.85 6.20 -3.96
CA GLU A 12 -6.48 7.44 -3.50
C GLU A 12 -7.42 7.24 -2.30
N ASN A 13 -7.68 5.99 -1.90
CA ASN A 13 -8.59 5.71 -0.80
C ASN A 13 -7.98 6.14 0.55
N GLU A 14 -8.57 7.17 1.17
CA GLU A 14 -8.08 7.77 2.42
C GLU A 14 -8.43 6.96 3.69
N GLN A 15 -9.24 5.90 3.59
CA GLN A 15 -9.62 5.08 4.75
C GLN A 15 -8.43 4.33 5.37
N LEU A 16 -7.38 4.09 4.57
CA LEU A 16 -6.12 3.53 5.02
C LEU A 16 -5.02 4.56 4.82
N ARG A 17 -4.44 5.04 5.91
CA ARG A 17 -3.28 5.95 5.84
C ARG A 17 -2.01 5.20 5.45
N THR A 18 -0.98 5.93 5.01
CA THR A 18 0.28 5.33 4.54
C THR A 18 1.01 4.56 5.64
N ASP A 19 1.02 5.04 6.89
CA ASP A 19 1.57 4.34 8.06
C ASP A 19 0.88 2.99 8.31
N GLN A 20 -0.45 2.96 8.15
CA GLN A 20 -1.23 1.74 8.30
C GLN A 20 -0.94 0.75 7.17
N MET A 21 -0.71 1.22 5.94
CA MET A 21 -0.33 0.36 4.81
C MET A 21 1.04 -0.29 5.03
N GLU A 22 1.99 0.42 5.62
CA GLU A 22 3.29 -0.15 6.02
C GLU A 22 3.13 -1.23 7.09
N GLN A 23 2.31 -0.99 8.11
CA GLN A 23 1.99 -2.02 9.13
C GLN A 23 1.31 -3.25 8.52
N ILE A 24 0.40 -3.05 7.55
CA ILE A 24 -0.23 -4.15 6.82
C ILE A 24 0.81 -4.93 6.00
N LEU A 25 1.80 -4.24 5.41
CA LEU A 25 2.86 -4.91 4.66
C LEU A 25 3.62 -5.92 5.52
N ASP A 26 3.89 -5.56 6.78
CA ASP A 26 4.58 -6.40 7.75
C ASP A 26 3.68 -7.54 8.28
N ALA A 27 2.36 -7.34 8.28
CA ALA A 27 1.39 -8.31 8.76
C ALA A 27 0.88 -9.28 7.68
N ILE A 28 1.12 -9.01 6.39
CA ILE A 28 0.69 -9.91 5.31
C ILE A 28 1.47 -11.22 5.40
N PRO A 29 0.79 -12.38 5.50
CA PRO A 29 1.46 -13.66 5.50
C PRO A 29 2.31 -13.86 4.24
N THR A 30 3.50 -14.43 4.44
CA THR A 30 4.31 -15.00 3.36
C THR A 30 3.58 -16.15 2.67
N LYS A 31 4.10 -16.62 1.54
CA LYS A 31 3.50 -17.75 0.83
C LYS A 31 3.49 -19.00 1.70
N GLU A 32 4.60 -19.24 2.40
CA GLU A 32 4.81 -20.37 3.29
C GLU A 32 3.84 -20.32 4.48
N GLU A 33 3.67 -19.14 5.10
CA GLU A 33 2.70 -18.93 6.18
C GLU A 33 1.25 -19.08 5.71
N ALA A 34 0.92 -18.54 4.52
CA ALA A 34 -0.40 -18.70 3.93
C ALA A 34 -0.73 -20.17 3.62
N ASP A 35 0.27 -20.95 3.17
CA ASP A 35 0.11 -22.39 2.93
C ASP A 35 -0.16 -23.16 4.24
N LEU A 36 0.46 -22.75 5.36
CA LEU A 36 0.21 -23.31 6.69
C LEU A 36 -1.16 -22.90 7.27
N LEU A 37 -1.64 -21.70 6.95
CA LEU A 37 -2.93 -21.20 7.43
C LEU A 37 -4.12 -21.71 6.60
N ARG A 38 -3.91 -22.12 5.35
CA ARG A 38 -4.98 -22.57 4.43
C ARG A 38 -5.88 -23.68 4.98
N PRO A 39 -5.39 -24.70 5.70
CA PRO A 39 -6.26 -25.73 6.32
C PRO A 39 -7.20 -25.17 7.40
N HIS A 40 -6.94 -23.95 7.88
CA HIS A 40 -7.69 -23.29 8.94
C HIS A 40 -8.65 -22.21 8.42
N ALA A 41 -8.91 -22.15 7.11
CA ALA A 41 -9.81 -21.16 6.51
C ALA A 41 -11.27 -21.28 7.00
N GLU A 42 -11.69 -22.49 7.42
CA GLU A 42 -13.03 -22.73 7.93
C GLU A 42 -13.20 -22.22 9.37
N PRO A 43 -14.37 -21.66 9.76
CA PRO A 43 -14.57 -21.04 11.07
C PRO A 43 -14.23 -21.95 12.26
N GLU A 44 -14.57 -23.24 12.19
CA GLU A 44 -14.28 -24.22 13.25
C GLU A 44 -12.77 -24.52 13.40
N ALA A 45 -12.03 -24.43 12.30
CA ALA A 45 -10.59 -24.64 12.28
C ALA A 45 -9.82 -23.36 12.64
N ALA A 46 -10.36 -22.19 12.26
CA ALA A 46 -9.88 -20.87 12.63
C ALA A 46 -9.97 -20.63 14.15
N ALA A 47 -11.02 -21.12 14.81
CA ALA A 47 -11.20 -20.99 16.26
C ALA A 47 -10.10 -21.67 17.10
N LYS A 48 -9.29 -22.54 16.49
CA LYS A 48 -8.15 -23.22 17.13
C LYS A 48 -6.84 -22.43 17.03
N LEU A 49 -6.82 -21.39 16.20
CA LEU A 49 -5.67 -20.53 16.01
C LEU A 49 -5.56 -19.49 17.13
N ARG A 50 -4.38 -18.93 17.34
CA ARG A 50 -4.18 -17.80 18.25
C ARG A 50 -4.78 -16.53 17.66
N ASP A 51 -5.07 -15.55 18.51
CA ASP A 51 -5.68 -14.28 18.09
C ASP A 51 -4.96 -13.63 16.90
N VAL A 52 -3.62 -13.62 16.93
CA VAL A 52 -2.79 -13.06 15.85
C VAL A 52 -2.93 -13.83 14.53
N GLU A 53 -3.04 -15.15 14.58
CA GLU A 53 -3.22 -16.01 13.40
C GLU A 53 -4.63 -15.85 12.82
N GLN A 54 -5.64 -15.70 13.69
CA GLN A 54 -7.01 -15.38 13.28
C GLN A 54 -7.10 -14.00 12.61
N MET A 55 -6.34 -13.01 13.12
CA MET A 55 -6.31 -11.66 12.55
C MET A 55 -5.72 -11.61 11.14
N VAL A 56 -4.68 -12.40 10.86
CA VAL A 56 -4.03 -12.42 9.53
C VAL A 56 -4.68 -13.41 8.56
N LEU A 57 -5.53 -14.31 9.04
CA LEU A 57 -6.25 -15.30 8.24
C LEU A 57 -6.93 -14.70 6.99
N PRO A 58 -7.68 -13.57 7.10
CA PRO A 58 -8.33 -12.97 5.92
C PRO A 58 -7.34 -12.40 4.90
N LEU A 59 -6.10 -12.12 5.30
CA LEU A 59 -5.06 -11.58 4.43
C LEU A 59 -4.46 -12.66 3.52
N MET A 60 -4.55 -13.94 3.89
CA MET A 60 -4.00 -15.04 3.08
C MET A 60 -4.67 -15.16 1.71
N GLU A 61 -5.97 -14.82 1.64
CA GLU A 61 -6.78 -14.90 0.42
C GLU A 61 -6.41 -13.81 -0.59
N ILE A 62 -5.64 -12.80 -0.15
CA ILE A 62 -5.24 -11.68 -1.00
C ILE A 62 -4.06 -12.12 -1.88
N ARG A 63 -4.39 -12.51 -3.11
CA ARG A 63 -3.39 -12.85 -4.13
C ARG A 63 -2.39 -11.70 -4.30
N ARG A 64 -1.12 -12.01 -4.09
CA ARG A 64 0.01 -11.05 -4.17
C ARG A 64 -0.17 -9.86 -3.21
N GLY A 65 -0.72 -10.10 -2.01
CA GLY A 65 -1.01 -9.06 -1.02
C GLY A 65 0.15 -8.08 -0.81
N SER A 66 1.35 -8.58 -0.53
CA SER A 66 2.51 -7.71 -0.26
C SER A 66 2.87 -6.84 -1.47
N ALA A 67 2.76 -7.37 -2.69
CA ALA A 67 3.02 -6.59 -3.90
C ALA A 67 1.97 -5.51 -4.12
N ARG A 68 0.69 -5.79 -3.82
CA ARG A 68 -0.40 -4.82 -3.93
C ARG A 68 -0.25 -3.66 -2.95
N VAL A 69 0.10 -3.96 -1.70
CA VAL A 69 0.42 -2.94 -0.70
C VAL A 69 1.58 -2.07 -1.15
N LYS A 70 2.68 -2.68 -1.61
CA LYS A 70 3.83 -1.94 -2.15
C LYS A 70 3.44 -1.02 -3.31
N LEU A 71 2.62 -1.50 -4.25
CA LEU A 71 2.15 -0.68 -5.39
C LEU A 71 1.34 0.53 -4.92
N ILE A 72 0.45 0.35 -3.95
CA ILE A 72 -0.33 1.47 -3.39
C ILE A 72 0.58 2.48 -2.71
N CYS A 73 1.53 2.03 -1.87
CA CYS A 73 2.50 2.92 -1.22
C CYS A 73 3.35 3.67 -2.26
N CYS A 74 3.82 2.99 -3.31
CA CYS A 74 4.56 3.62 -4.41
C CYS A 74 3.72 4.69 -5.12
N ALA A 75 2.45 4.42 -5.43
CA ALA A 75 1.57 5.38 -6.10
C ALA A 75 1.34 6.64 -5.25
N ARG A 76 1.06 6.46 -3.94
CA ARG A 76 0.90 7.58 -3.00
C ARG A 76 2.15 8.42 -2.88
N ASN A 77 3.30 7.76 -2.73
CA ASN A 77 4.59 8.46 -2.63
C ASN A 77 4.92 9.21 -3.92
N ALA A 78 4.65 8.63 -5.08
CA ALA A 78 4.84 9.29 -6.36
C ALA A 78 3.94 10.53 -6.51
N SER A 79 2.67 10.44 -6.09
CA SER A 79 1.74 11.58 -6.09
C SER A 79 2.23 12.71 -5.20
N ALA A 80 2.59 12.39 -3.95
CA ALA A 80 3.10 13.37 -2.99
C ALA A 80 4.41 14.03 -3.46
N GLN A 81 5.30 13.24 -4.07
CA GLN A 81 6.54 13.75 -4.66
C GLN A 81 6.29 14.67 -5.85
N ALA A 82 5.34 14.32 -6.73
CA ALA A 82 4.99 15.15 -7.88
C ALA A 82 4.42 16.51 -7.44
N GLU A 83 3.52 16.51 -6.46
CA GLU A 83 2.98 17.73 -5.86
C GLU A 83 4.08 18.59 -5.24
N THR A 84 4.97 17.99 -4.45
CA THR A 84 6.07 18.70 -3.78
C THR A 84 7.10 19.25 -4.77
N ALA A 85 7.40 18.52 -5.85
CA ALA A 85 8.41 18.92 -6.83
C ALA A 85 7.91 19.98 -7.83
N SER A 86 6.60 20.08 -8.05
CA SER A 86 6.01 20.96 -9.06
C SER A 86 6.40 22.45 -8.88
N GLY A 87 6.15 23.01 -7.69
CA GLY A 87 6.41 24.43 -7.40
C GLY A 87 7.88 24.85 -7.55
N PRO A 88 8.86 24.12 -6.96
CA PRO A 88 10.27 24.42 -7.14
C PRO A 88 10.72 24.36 -8.62
N LEU A 89 10.23 23.38 -9.38
CA LEU A 89 10.57 23.25 -10.80
C LEU A 89 9.98 24.39 -11.64
N GLU A 90 8.77 24.83 -11.35
CA GLU A 90 8.16 26.00 -11.99
C GLU A 90 8.93 27.28 -11.69
N THR A 91 9.34 27.47 -10.44
CA THR A 91 10.16 28.61 -10.01
C THR A 91 11.50 28.64 -10.74
N LEU A 92 12.18 27.49 -10.84
CA LEU A 92 13.43 27.35 -11.58
C LEU A 92 13.25 27.67 -13.07
N ARG A 93 12.19 27.14 -13.70
CA ARG A 93 11.88 27.44 -15.11
C ARG A 93 11.63 28.92 -15.33
N ALA A 94 10.88 29.58 -14.44
CA ALA A 94 10.61 31.01 -14.52
C ALA A 94 11.91 31.83 -14.39
N ALA A 95 12.79 31.46 -13.45
CA ALA A 95 14.08 32.12 -13.28
C ALA A 95 14.97 31.97 -14.53
N CYS A 96 15.07 30.76 -15.09
CA CYS A 96 15.83 30.53 -16.33
C CYS A 96 15.27 31.31 -17.52
N ALA A 97 13.94 31.38 -17.66
CA ALA A 97 13.28 32.15 -18.72
C ALA A 97 13.55 33.65 -18.57
N ALA A 98 13.54 34.19 -17.35
CA ALA A 98 13.85 35.59 -17.09
C ALA A 98 15.31 35.93 -17.47
N ILE A 99 16.27 35.05 -17.15
CA ILE A 99 17.68 35.24 -17.52
C ILE A 99 17.83 35.24 -19.05
N ASN A 100 17.25 34.25 -19.74
CA ASN A 100 17.40 34.11 -21.19
C ASN A 100 16.64 35.18 -22.00
N GLY A 101 15.58 35.77 -21.43
CA GLY A 101 14.81 36.85 -22.07
C GLY A 101 15.29 38.26 -21.72
N SER A 102 16.38 38.39 -20.96
CA SER A 102 16.97 39.68 -20.57
C SER A 102 18.11 40.14 -21.49
N GLU A 103 18.39 39.42 -22.57
CA GLU A 103 19.22 39.85 -23.72
C GLU A 103 18.34 40.42 -24.85
#